data_AF-A0A4Z0RAR8-F1
#
_entry.id   AF-A0A4Z0RAR8-F1
#
_cell.length_a   1.000
_cell.length_b   1.000
_cell.length_c   1.000
_cell.angle_alpha   90.00
_cell.angle_beta   90.00
_cell.angle_gamma   90.00
#
_symmetry.space_group_name_H-M   'P 1'
#
loop_
_entity.id
_entity.type
_entity.pdbx_description
1 polymer ?
#
loop_
_entity_poly.entity_id
_entity_poly.type
_entity_poly.pdbx_seq_one_letter_code
_entity_poly.pdbx_strand_id
1 'polypeptide(L)'
;MKTFKRFLIYGILGLILEVIYTGLASLLKGDFRMQGFTFLVMMPIYGLSIFLEPLHNYLRPFPWWTRGLVYLATIWMIEYSSGVILAEALGDCPWQYCDRLSISGYITLRMAPEWFLAGLGFEVLHDFLDELPFEI
;
A
#
# COMPACT_ATOMS: atom_id res chain seq x y z
N MET A 1 4.73 -4.74 -21.43
CA MET A 1 5.76 -5.29 -20.51
C MET A 1 6.07 -4.32 -19.37
N LYS A 2 6.22 -3.00 -19.64
CA LYS A 2 6.43 -1.94 -18.65
C LYS A 2 5.48 -2.02 -17.43
N THR A 3 4.17 -1.97 -17.68
CA THR A 3 3.12 -2.07 -16.64
C THR A 3 3.25 -3.29 -15.73
N PHE A 4 3.60 -4.46 -16.28
CA PHE A 4 3.76 -5.68 -15.49
C PHE A 4 5.02 -5.65 -14.61
N LYS A 5 6.13 -5.09 -15.11
CA LYS A 5 7.35 -4.91 -14.31
C LYS A 5 7.09 -3.96 -13.15
N ARG A 6 6.42 -2.83 -13.40
CA ARG A 6 6.04 -1.87 -12.35
C ARG A 6 5.12 -2.48 -11.31
N PHE A 7 4.11 -3.25 -11.74
CA PHE A 7 3.25 -4.01 -10.84
C PHE A 7 4.07 -4.92 -9.91
N LEU A 8 5.05 -5.66 -10.44
CA LEU A 8 5.94 -6.49 -9.63
C LEU A 8 6.82 -5.66 -8.68
N ILE A 9 7.33 -4.51 -9.13
CA ILE A 9 8.15 -3.61 -8.30
C ILE A 9 7.33 -3.07 -7.12
N TYR A 10 6.15 -2.52 -7.37
CA TYR A 10 5.26 -2.05 -6.30
C TYR A 10 4.87 -3.20 -5.37
N GLY A 11 4.57 -4.38 -5.92
CA GLY A 11 4.25 -5.57 -5.14
C GLY A 11 5.38 -5.97 -4.17
N ILE A 12 6.60 -6.11 -4.69
CA ILE A 12 7.78 -6.49 -3.90
C ILE A 12 8.11 -5.41 -2.85
N LEU A 13 8.09 -4.13 -3.25
CA LEU A 13 8.37 -3.03 -2.32
C LEU A 13 7.32 -2.97 -1.21
N GLY A 14 6.04 -3.16 -1.52
CA GLY A 14 4.99 -3.25 -0.51
C GLY A 14 5.22 -4.38 0.48
N LEU A 15 5.58 -5.58 0.02
CA LEU A 15 5.91 -6.71 0.90
C LEU A 15 7.07 -6.38 1.84
N ILE A 16 8.16 -5.79 1.31
CA ILE A 16 9.32 -5.41 2.11
C ILE A 16 8.94 -4.35 3.14
N LEU A 17 8.17 -3.34 2.74
CA LEU A 17 7.71 -2.28 3.63
C LEU A 17 6.82 -2.83 4.75
N GLU A 18 5.90 -3.76 4.45
CA GLU A 18 5.03 -4.37 5.45
C GLU A 18 5.82 -5.22 6.45
N VAL A 19 6.80 -6.01 5.98
CA VAL A 19 7.68 -6.81 6.86
C VAL A 19 8.49 -5.89 7.78
N ILE A 20 9.05 -4.79 7.25
CA ILE A 20 9.77 -3.80 8.06
C ILE A 20 8.82 -3.14 9.07
N TYR A 21 7.63 -2.73 8.63
CA TYR A 21 6.64 -2.07 9.48
C TYR A 21 6.18 -2.96 10.63
N THR A 22 5.81 -4.21 10.35
CA THR A 22 5.40 -5.18 11.38
C THR A 22 6.54 -5.56 12.31
N GLY A 23 7.77 -5.69 11.79
CA GLY A 23 8.97 -5.91 12.61
C GLY A 23 9.29 -4.74 13.54
N LEU A 24 9.14 -3.50 13.07
CA LEU A 24 9.27 -2.29 13.91
C LEU A 24 8.15 -2.21 14.95
N ALA A 25 6.91 -2.57 14.58
CA ALA A 25 5.80 -2.64 15.52
C ALA A 25 6.03 -3.70 16.61
N SER A 26 6.67 -4.84 16.28
CA SER A 26 7.12 -5.85 17.23
C SER A 26 8.16 -5.28 18.20
N LEU A 27 9.15 -4.54 17.69
CA LEU A 27 10.15 -3.86 18.52
C LEU A 27 9.52 -2.85 19.49
N LEU A 28 8.59 -2.03 19.02
CA LEU A 28 7.90 -1.01 19.84
C LEU A 28 7.03 -1.64 20.95
N LYS A 29 6.59 -2.90 20.76
CA LYS A 29 5.89 -3.68 21.79
C LYS A 29 6.85 -4.36 22.78
N GLY A 30 8.16 -4.17 22.64
CA GLY A 30 9.20 -4.72 23.52
C GLY A 30 9.75 -6.07 23.08
N ASP A 31 9.39 -6.57 21.89
CA ASP A 31 9.98 -7.79 21.34
C ASP A 31 11.19 -7.49 20.45
N PHE A 32 12.38 -7.70 20.99
CA PHE A 32 13.65 -7.48 20.31
C PHE A 32 13.96 -8.50 19.20
N ARG A 33 13.13 -9.54 19.02
CA ARG A 33 13.26 -10.45 17.87
C ARG A 33 12.81 -9.78 16.57
N MET A 34 12.04 -8.69 16.67
CA MET A 34 11.59 -7.87 15.53
C MET A 34 10.94 -8.69 14.44
N GLN A 35 10.07 -9.64 14.81
CA GLN A 35 9.42 -10.51 13.84
C GLN A 35 8.48 -9.69 12.95
N GLY A 36 8.87 -9.54 11.68
CA GLY A 36 8.04 -8.98 10.63
C GLY A 36 7.36 -10.08 9.82
N PHE A 37 6.12 -9.83 9.41
CA PHE A 37 5.35 -10.74 8.58
C PHE A 37 4.48 -9.96 7.59
N THR A 38 4.06 -10.64 6.54
CA THR A 38 3.14 -10.16 5.49
C THR A 38 2.38 -11.37 4.97
N PHE A 39 1.19 -11.16 4.41
CA PHE A 39 0.43 -12.22 3.77
C PHE A 39 0.80 -12.31 2.29
N LEU A 40 0.91 -13.52 1.75
CA LEU A 40 1.23 -13.71 0.33
C LEU A 40 0.23 -13.02 -0.61
N VAL A 41 -1.04 -12.93 -0.19
CA VAL A 41 -2.09 -12.21 -0.93
C VAL A 41 -1.86 -10.71 -1.02
N MET A 42 -1.00 -10.13 -0.17
CA MET A 42 -0.66 -8.70 -0.24
C MET A 42 0.22 -8.35 -1.43
N MET A 43 0.97 -9.31 -1.98
CA MET A 43 1.80 -9.09 -3.16
C MET A 43 1.01 -8.50 -4.33
N PRO A 44 -0.08 -9.14 -4.81
CA PRO A 44 -0.86 -8.57 -5.89
C PRO A 44 -1.56 -7.27 -5.49
N ILE A 45 -1.99 -7.13 -4.23
CA ILE A 45 -2.68 -5.92 -3.73
C ILE A 45 -1.74 -4.71 -3.77
N TYR A 46 -0.51 -4.86 -3.28
CA TYR A 46 0.51 -3.83 -3.37
C TYR A 46 0.90 -3.52 -4.80
N GLY A 47 0.90 -4.52 -5.69
CA GLY A 47 1.09 -4.30 -7.12
C GLY A 47 0.03 -3.40 -7.75
N LEU A 48 -1.21 -3.38 -7.24
CA LEU A 48 -2.29 -2.49 -7.71
C LEU A 48 -1.98 -1.00 -7.43
N SER A 49 -0.95 -0.68 -6.65
CA SER A 49 -0.45 0.70 -6.49
C SER A 49 -0.03 1.33 -7.82
N ILE A 50 0.17 0.54 -8.88
CA ILE A 50 0.35 1.06 -10.24
C ILE A 50 -0.80 1.97 -10.71
N PHE A 51 -2.01 1.78 -10.17
CA PHE A 51 -3.15 2.67 -10.47
C PHE A 51 -3.00 4.08 -9.89
N LEU A 52 -2.02 4.30 -9.01
CA LEU A 52 -1.64 5.63 -8.56
C LEU A 52 -0.87 6.40 -9.64
N GLU A 53 -0.20 5.77 -10.61
CA GLU A 53 0.62 6.48 -11.62
C GLU A 53 -0.18 7.49 -12.47
N PRO A 54 -1.36 7.13 -13.02
CA PRO A 54 -2.21 8.11 -13.70
C PRO A 54 -2.64 9.26 -12.78
N LEU A 55 -2.89 8.95 -11.50
CA LEU A 55 -3.26 9.96 -10.50
C LEU A 55 -2.07 10.86 -10.14
N HIS A 56 -0.85 10.32 -10.05
CA HIS A 56 0.38 11.10 -9.88
C HIS A 56 0.48 12.15 -10.98
N ASN A 57 0.40 11.72 -12.23
CA ASN A 57 0.52 12.60 -13.40
C ASN A 57 -0.59 13.65 -13.45
N TYR A 58 -1.83 13.28 -13.17
CA TYR A 58 -2.96 14.21 -13.18
C TYR A 58 -2.92 15.22 -12.04
N LEU A 59 -2.45 14.81 -10.86
CA LEU A 59 -2.50 15.62 -9.65
C LEU A 59 -1.24 16.46 -9.39
N ARG A 60 -0.18 16.35 -10.21
CA ARG A 60 1.05 17.17 -10.07
C ARG A 60 0.80 18.66 -9.87
N PRO A 61 -0.16 19.33 -10.55
CA PRO A 61 -0.39 20.76 -10.37
C PRO A 61 -0.96 21.14 -9.00
N PHE A 62 -1.49 20.18 -8.23
CA PHE A 62 -2.15 20.43 -6.96
C PHE A 62 -1.15 20.41 -5.78
N PRO A 63 -1.47 21.09 -4.66
CA PRO A 63 -0.66 21.03 -3.45
C PRO A 63 -0.48 19.59 -2.93
N TRP A 64 0.67 19.32 -2.32
CA TRP A 64 1.04 17.98 -1.84
C TRP A 64 -0.01 17.35 -0.90
N TRP A 65 -0.71 18.15 -0.09
CA TRP A 65 -1.76 17.62 0.80
C TRP A 65 -2.98 17.10 0.02
N THR A 66 -3.37 17.75 -1.08
CA THR A 66 -4.49 17.29 -1.90
C THR A 66 -4.11 15.99 -2.60
N ARG A 67 -2.88 15.92 -3.10
CA ARG A 67 -2.32 14.71 -3.73
C ARG A 67 -2.35 13.53 -2.75
N GLY A 68 -1.75 13.71 -1.57
CA GLY A 68 -1.68 12.66 -0.55
C GLY A 68 -3.06 12.20 -0.06
N LEU A 69 -4.05 13.10 0.05
CA LEU A 69 -5.42 12.72 0.41
C LEU A 69 -6.09 11.86 -0.68
N VAL A 70 -5.87 12.19 -1.95
CA VAL A 70 -6.39 11.37 -3.06
C VAL A 70 -5.69 10.01 -3.09
N TYR A 71 -4.37 9.96 -2.93
CA TYR A 71 -3.61 8.70 -2.89
C TYR A 71 -4.06 7.81 -1.73
N LEU A 72 -4.23 8.38 -0.54
CA LEU A 72 -4.79 7.70 0.62
C LEU A 72 -6.15 7.06 0.29
N ALA A 73 -7.07 7.83 -0.29
CA ALA A 73 -8.40 7.33 -0.65
C ALA A 73 -8.33 6.21 -1.69
N THR A 74 -7.43 6.31 -2.68
CA THR A 74 -7.20 5.25 -3.67
C THR A 74 -6.63 3.99 -3.03
N ILE A 75 -5.64 4.12 -2.14
CA ILE A 75 -5.05 2.98 -1.42
C ILE A 75 -6.11 2.26 -0.58
N TRP A 76 -6.93 3.00 0.17
CA TRP A 76 -8.04 2.39 0.92
C TRP A 76 -9.08 1.74 0.03
N MET A 77 -9.39 2.32 -1.14
CA MET A 77 -10.30 1.70 -2.09
C MET A 77 -9.76 0.34 -2.56
N ILE A 78 -8.46 0.27 -2.88
CA ILE A 78 -7.77 -0.95 -3.30
C ILE A 78 -7.77 -1.99 -2.17
N GLU A 79 -7.35 -1.59 -0.96
CA GLU A 79 -7.27 -2.48 0.21
C GLU A 79 -8.66 -3.01 0.60
N TYR A 80 -9.66 -2.13 0.68
CA TYR A 80 -11.03 -2.51 1.04
C TYR A 80 -11.66 -3.44 0.00
N SER A 81 -11.55 -3.11 -1.30
CA SER A 81 -12.11 -3.96 -2.35
C SER A 81 -11.41 -5.32 -2.40
N SER A 82 -10.09 -5.36 -2.20
CA SER A 82 -9.35 -6.61 -2.10
C SER A 82 -9.77 -7.44 -0.88
N GLY A 83 -9.99 -6.78 0.27
CA GLY A 83 -10.49 -7.43 1.48
C GLY A 83 -11.87 -8.09 1.27
N VAL A 84 -12.79 -7.38 0.61
CA VAL A 84 -14.11 -7.92 0.23
C VAL A 84 -13.97 -9.12 -0.71
N ILE A 85 -13.20 -8.98 -1.80
CA ILE A 85 -13.01 -10.05 -2.78
C ILE A 85 -12.39 -11.30 -2.15
N LEU A 86 -11.41 -11.13 -1.26
CA LEU A 86 -10.77 -12.24 -0.57
C LEU A 86 -11.70 -12.90 0.45
N ALA A 87 -12.49 -12.12 1.18
CA ALA A 87 -13.50 -12.66 2.09
C ALA A 87 -14.53 -13.51 1.34
N GLU A 88 -14.98 -13.06 0.15
CA GLU A 88 -15.89 -13.84 -0.69
C GLU A 88 -15.24 -15.10 -1.27
N ALA A 89 -13.97 -15.01 -1.70
CA ALA A 89 -13.28 -16.11 -2.37
C ALA A 89 -12.75 -17.19 -1.41
N LEU A 90 -12.29 -16.81 -0.22
CA LEU A 90 -11.64 -17.69 0.76
C LEU A 90 -12.53 -18.00 1.97
N GLY A 91 -13.68 -17.33 2.09
CA GLY A 91 -14.58 -17.40 3.23
C GLY A 91 -14.20 -16.48 4.40
N ASP A 92 -13.00 -15.91 4.38
CA ASP A 92 -12.55 -14.89 5.34
C ASP A 92 -11.43 -14.02 4.74
N CYS A 93 -11.26 -12.81 5.27
CA CYS A 93 -10.16 -11.93 4.90
C CYS A 93 -8.88 -12.36 5.65
N PRO A 94 -7.74 -12.57 4.95
CA PRO A 94 -6.51 -13.02 5.61
C PRO A 94 -5.97 -12.07 6.69
N TRP A 95 -6.36 -10.79 6.63
CA TRP A 95 -6.09 -9.81 7.66
C TRP A 95 -7.39 -9.24 8.24
N GLN A 96 -7.32 -8.78 9.48
CA GLN A 96 -8.45 -8.13 10.13
C GLN A 96 -7.99 -7.04 11.10
N TYR A 97 -8.49 -5.82 10.89
CA TYR A 97 -8.32 -4.71 11.82
C TYR A 97 -9.43 -4.71 12.87
N CYS A 98 -9.08 -4.82 14.14
CA CYS A 98 -10.04 -4.93 15.26
C CYS A 98 -10.17 -3.64 16.09
N ASP A 99 -9.70 -2.51 15.59
CA ASP A 99 -9.73 -1.25 16.34
C ASP A 99 -11.00 -0.43 16.08
N ARG A 100 -11.22 0.60 16.91
CA ARG A 100 -12.42 1.45 16.85
C ARG A 100 -12.57 2.24 15.55
N LEU A 101 -11.47 2.44 14.82
CA LEU A 101 -11.44 3.18 13.56
C LEU A 101 -11.43 2.22 12.35
N SER A 102 -11.62 0.92 12.58
CA SER A 102 -11.74 -0.07 11.50
C SER A 102 -13.07 0.08 10.77
N ILE A 103 -13.04 -0.17 9.45
CA ILE A 103 -14.23 -0.22 8.60
C ILE A 103 -14.34 -1.64 8.07
N SER A 104 -15.38 -2.35 8.49
CA SER A 104 -15.65 -3.76 8.16
C SER A 104 -14.50 -4.73 8.50
N GLY A 105 -13.51 -4.28 9.26
CA GLY A 105 -12.27 -5.03 9.54
C GLY A 105 -11.25 -5.06 8.38
N TYR A 106 -11.55 -4.50 7.21
CA TYR A 106 -10.66 -4.58 6.03
C TYR A 106 -9.67 -3.42 5.93
N ILE A 107 -10.05 -2.24 6.40
CA ILE A 107 -9.19 -1.05 6.50
C ILE A 107 -9.34 -0.39 7.87
N THR A 108 -8.38 0.44 8.26
CA THR A 108 -8.47 1.27 9.47
C THR A 108 -8.10 2.72 9.19
N LEU A 109 -8.93 3.65 9.68
CA LEU A 109 -8.65 5.09 9.57
C LEU A 109 -7.48 5.51 10.46
N ARG A 110 -7.08 4.70 11.44
CA ARG A 110 -5.90 4.96 12.26
C ARG A 110 -4.64 5.07 11.39
N MET A 111 -4.55 4.26 10.33
CA MET A 111 -3.38 4.21 9.45
C MET A 111 -3.41 5.27 8.34
N ALA A 112 -4.32 6.24 8.41
CA ALA A 112 -4.43 7.31 7.42
C ALA A 112 -3.11 8.09 7.24
N PRO A 113 -2.37 8.48 8.31
CA PRO A 113 -1.09 9.17 8.15
C PRO A 113 -0.06 8.33 7.39
N GLU A 114 0.04 7.05 7.69
CA GLU A 114 0.98 6.11 7.09
C GLU A 114 0.69 5.93 5.60
N TRP A 115 -0.57 5.71 5.24
CA TRP A 115 -0.98 5.55 3.84
C TRP A 115 -0.89 6.84 3.04
N PHE A 116 -1.17 7.99 3.67
CA PHE A 116 -0.97 9.30 3.07
C PHE A 116 0.51 9.50 2.69
N LEU A 117 1.43 9.20 3.62
CA LEU A 117 2.87 9.32 3.38
C LEU A 117 3.37 8.29 2.37
N ALA A 118 2.85 7.06 2.43
CA ALA A 118 3.17 6.02 1.45
C ALA A 118 2.74 6.43 0.03
N GLY A 119 1.56 7.04 -0.13
CA GLY A 119 1.10 7.58 -1.41
C GLY A 119 2.05 8.63 -1.98
N LEU A 120 2.51 9.58 -1.16
CA LEU A 120 3.53 10.56 -1.59
C LEU A 120 4.88 9.90 -1.89
N GLY A 121 5.26 8.87 -1.12
CA GLY A 121 6.45 8.07 -1.40
C GLY A 121 6.37 7.35 -2.74
N PHE A 122 5.19 6.81 -3.09
CA PHE A 122 4.95 6.20 -4.40
C PHE A 122 4.96 7.24 -5.54
N GLU A 123 4.55 8.47 -5.29
CA GLU A 123 4.70 9.56 -6.26
C GLU A 123 6.17 9.81 -6.62
N VAL A 124 7.07 9.80 -5.62
CA VAL A 124 8.53 9.93 -5.81
C VAL A 124 9.12 8.70 -6.49
N LEU A 125 8.71 7.49 -6.07
CA LEU A 125 9.14 6.25 -6.69
C LEU A 125 8.73 6.20 -8.17
N HIS A 126 7.54 6.66 -8.50
CA HIS A 126 7.06 6.74 -9.87
C HIS A 126 7.94 7.64 -10.74
N ASP A 127 8.31 8.83 -10.24
CA ASP A 127 9.25 9.72 -10.94
C ASP A 127 10.60 9.03 -11.17
N PHE A 128 11.14 8.38 -10.14
CA PHE A 128 12.38 7.63 -10.25
C PHE A 128 12.29 6.51 -11.31
N LEU A 129 11.18 5.78 -11.37
CA LEU A 129 10.98 4.72 -12.36
C LEU A 129 10.81 5.26 -13.79
N ASP A 130 10.36 6.50 -13.97
CA ASP A 130 10.28 7.17 -15.28
C ASP A 130 11.65 7.70 -15.75
N GLU A 131 12.54 8.07 -14.84
CA GLU A 131 13.89 8.54 -15.16
C GLU A 131 14.87 7.42 -15.55
N LEU A 132 14.56 6.16 -15.23
CA LEU A 132 15.44 5.04 -15.54
C LEU A 132 15.56 4.82 -17.06
N PRO A 133 16.79 4.59 -17.58
CA PRO A 133 17.03 4.41 -19.02
C PRO A 133 16.51 3.06 -19.57
N PHE A 134 15.98 2.21 -18.70
CA PHE A 134 15.48 0.88 -19.02
C PHE A 134 13.96 0.90 -19.18
N GLU A 135 13.41 0.06 -20.05
CA GLU A 135 11.96 -0.14 -20.13
C GLU A 135 11.44 -0.88 -18.88
N ILE A 136 11.22 -0.14 -17.80
CA ILE A 136 10.71 -0.64 -16.52
C ILE A 136 9.27 -0.18 -16.32
#